data_AF-A0A559IE81-F1
#
_entry.id   AF-A0A559IE81-F1
#
_cell.length_a   1.000
_cell.length_b   1.000
_cell.length_c   1.000
_cell.angle_alpha   90.00
_cell.angle_beta   90.00
_cell.angle_gamma   90.00
#
_symmetry.space_group_name_H-M   'P 1'
#
loop_
_entity.id
_entity.type
_entity.pdbx_description
1 polymer ?
#
loop_
_entity_poly.entity_id
_entity_poly.type
_entity_poly.pdbx_seq_one_letter_code
_entity_poly.pdbx_strand_id
1 'polypeptide(L)'
;MELNLLLPVPTSINKLYINEYQYQKNFVTKKVERVPTGRRILSKEGRAVKAQIQGRARVQLNEQPHWDYEWTKENFVYQDTIIYFARRGSDDNNIYKLLNDSLEGITYDNDSRVLVRTQRIVYDSQNPRIEVSIKPVEFIGIFENAETLEGFQKDCEGCSKYRKGSCSILKDSIAGTVREEIGSIHNPICTAYKEKK
;
A
#
# COMPACT_ATOMS: atom_id res chain seq x y z
N MET A 1 -0.31 0.12 17.58
CA MET A 1 0.55 1.02 16.78
C MET A 1 -0.33 1.65 15.71
N GLU A 2 -0.35 2.97 15.61
CA GLU A 2 -1.14 3.69 14.60
C GLU A 2 -0.45 5.01 14.27
N LEU A 3 -0.49 5.44 13.02
CA LEU A 3 0.07 6.73 12.58
C LEU A 3 -1.05 7.55 11.94
N ASN A 4 -1.29 8.74 12.46
CA ASN A 4 -2.31 9.65 11.96
C ASN A 4 -1.66 10.85 11.28
N LEU A 5 -2.06 11.16 10.05
CA LEU A 5 -1.50 12.24 9.25
C LEU A 5 -2.61 13.11 8.67
N LEU A 6 -2.40 14.43 8.72
CA LEU A 6 -3.18 15.44 8.03
C LEU A 6 -2.37 16.03 6.87
N LEU A 7 -2.79 15.73 5.64
CA LEU A 7 -2.02 16.01 4.43
C LEU A 7 -2.85 16.82 3.42
N PRO A 8 -2.22 17.57 2.51
CA PRO A 8 -2.94 18.19 1.39
C PRO A 8 -3.50 17.10 0.46
N VAL A 9 -4.59 17.39 -0.23
CA VAL A 9 -5.12 16.47 -1.26
C VAL A 9 -4.08 16.32 -2.38
N PRO A 10 -3.67 15.09 -2.73
CA PRO A 10 -2.75 14.84 -3.82
C PRO A 10 -3.30 15.31 -5.17
N THR A 11 -2.40 15.70 -6.08
CA THR A 11 -2.76 15.99 -7.47
C THR A 11 -3.27 14.71 -8.16
N SER A 12 -4.43 14.79 -8.80
CA SER A 12 -4.99 13.66 -9.57
C SER A 12 -4.03 13.16 -10.65
N ILE A 13 -4.04 11.84 -10.92
CA ILE A 13 -3.26 11.17 -11.99
C ILE A 13 -3.22 11.95 -13.32
N ASN A 14 -4.34 12.51 -13.76
CA ASN A 14 -4.46 13.23 -15.03
C ASN A 14 -3.54 14.46 -15.13
N LYS A 15 -3.29 15.12 -13.99
CA LYS A 15 -2.37 16.27 -13.88
C LYS A 15 -1.01 15.89 -13.28
N LEU A 16 -0.90 14.67 -12.77
CA LEU A 16 0.27 14.17 -12.07
C LEU A 16 1.45 13.97 -13.01
N TYR A 17 1.20 13.40 -14.20
CA TYR A 17 2.25 13.06 -15.15
C TYR A 17 2.14 13.87 -16.44
N ILE A 18 3.29 14.27 -16.98
CA ILE A 18 3.42 14.88 -18.30
C ILE A 18 4.36 14.04 -19.16
N ASN A 19 4.24 14.16 -20.48
CA ASN A 19 5.23 13.56 -21.38
C ASN A 19 6.55 14.31 -21.21
N GLU A 20 7.64 13.55 -21.09
CA GLU A 20 8.97 14.10 -21.24
C GLU A 20 9.20 14.43 -22.72
N TYR A 21 9.85 15.55 -22.96
CA TYR A 21 10.15 16.02 -24.31
C TYR A 21 11.64 16.20 -24.46
N GLN A 22 12.13 15.91 -25.65
CA GLN A 22 13.49 16.16 -26.06
C GLN A 22 13.49 16.98 -27.36
N TYR A 23 14.61 17.62 -27.63
CA TYR A 23 14.82 18.31 -28.90
C TYR A 23 15.52 17.34 -29.86
N GLN A 24 14.89 17.09 -31.01
CA GLN A 24 15.48 16.28 -32.08
C GLN A 24 15.45 17.04 -33.40
N LYS A 25 16.45 16.79 -34.25
CA LYS A 25 16.51 17.38 -35.58
C LYS A 25 15.63 16.55 -36.52
N ASN A 26 14.59 17.18 -37.07
CA ASN A 26 13.71 16.55 -38.04
C ASN A 26 14.52 16.22 -39.32
N PHE A 27 14.44 14.97 -39.78
CA PHE A 27 15.25 14.49 -40.91
C PHE A 27 14.90 15.15 -42.24
N VAL A 28 13.65 15.59 -42.40
CA VAL A 28 13.12 16.21 -43.61
C VAL A 28 13.33 17.72 -43.56
N THR A 29 12.83 18.40 -42.52
CA THR A 29 12.88 19.87 -42.44
C THR A 29 14.23 20.40 -41.98
N LYS A 30 15.12 19.53 -41.46
CA LYS A 30 16.39 19.86 -40.80
C LYS A 30 16.27 20.82 -39.62
N LYS A 31 15.05 21.14 -39.17
CA LYS A 31 14.78 22.00 -38.01
C LYS A 31 14.82 21.20 -36.72
N VAL A 32 15.18 21.87 -35.63
CA VAL A 32 15.10 21.29 -34.29
C VAL A 32 13.66 21.40 -33.82
N GLU A 33 13.05 20.27 -33.50
CA GLU A 33 11.67 20.15 -33.07
C GLU A 33 11.60 19.49 -31.70
N ARG A 34 10.61 19.89 -30.91
CA ARG A 34 10.34 19.33 -29.59
C ARG A 34 9.44 18.12 -29.75
N VAL A 35 9.97 16.93 -29.49
CA VAL A 35 9.26 15.66 -29.67
C VAL A 35 9.11 14.92 -28.34
N PRO A 36 7.98 14.23 -28.10
CA PRO A 36 7.80 13.43 -26.90
C PRO A 36 8.75 12.22 -26.92
N THR A 37 9.36 11.89 -25.78
CA THR A 37 10.26 10.73 -25.64
C THR A 37 9.51 9.41 -25.48
N GLY A 38 8.21 9.46 -25.19
CA GLY A 38 7.40 8.32 -24.76
C GLY A 38 7.46 8.07 -23.24
N ARG A 39 8.42 8.67 -22.53
CA ARG A 39 8.50 8.61 -21.06
C ARG A 39 7.53 9.59 -20.41
N ARG A 40 6.92 9.18 -19.31
CA ARG A 40 6.11 10.03 -18.43
C ARG A 40 6.93 10.47 -17.23
N ILE A 41 6.92 11.76 -16.92
CA ILE A 41 7.59 12.33 -15.75
C ILE A 41 6.60 13.08 -14.87
N LEU A 42 6.93 13.22 -13.58
CA LEU A 42 6.12 13.96 -12.63
C LEU A 42 6.04 15.44 -13.06
N SER A 43 4.82 15.98 -13.09
CA SER A 43 4.55 17.38 -13.41
C SER A 43 5.14 18.31 -12.35
N LYS A 44 5.26 19.61 -12.67
CA LYS A 44 5.75 20.60 -11.70
C LYS A 44 4.81 20.68 -10.48
N GLU A 45 3.51 20.63 -10.72
CA GLU A 45 2.47 20.60 -9.68
C GLU A 45 2.60 19.33 -8.84
N GLY A 46 2.70 18.16 -9.47
CA GLY A 46 2.87 16.87 -8.79
C GLY A 46 4.12 16.83 -7.90
N ARG A 47 5.25 17.39 -8.37
CA ARG A 47 6.48 17.54 -7.57
C ARG A 47 6.29 18.43 -6.35
N ALA A 48 5.61 19.56 -6.51
CA ALA A 48 5.36 20.50 -5.42
C ALA A 48 4.47 19.87 -4.33
N VAL A 49 3.39 19.20 -4.75
CA VAL A 49 2.47 18.53 -3.81
C VAL A 49 3.15 17.33 -3.15
N LYS A 50 3.93 16.52 -3.88
CA LYS A 50 4.75 15.44 -3.30
C LYS A 50 5.66 15.96 -2.19
N ALA A 51 6.42 17.02 -2.47
CA ALA A 51 7.32 17.63 -1.48
C ALA A 51 6.56 18.15 -0.24
N GLN A 52 5.38 18.74 -0.44
CA GLN A 52 4.52 19.21 0.66
C GLN A 52 4.01 18.06 1.52
N ILE A 53 3.55 16.95 0.91
CA ILE A 53 3.12 15.75 1.61
C ILE A 53 4.28 15.18 2.42
N GLN A 54 5.44 14.99 1.79
CA GLN A 54 6.65 14.47 2.44
C GLN A 54 7.10 15.32 3.63
N GLY A 55 7.12 16.64 3.47
CA GLY A 55 7.47 17.57 4.54
C GLY A 55 6.53 17.46 5.73
N ARG A 56 5.21 17.47 5.49
CA ARG A 56 4.20 17.37 6.55
C ARG A 56 4.19 16.00 7.22
N ALA A 57 4.40 14.93 6.46
CA ALA A 57 4.46 13.57 7.01
C ALA A 57 5.63 13.41 7.97
N ARG A 58 6.83 13.90 7.61
CA ARG A 58 8.02 13.85 8.49
C ARG A 58 7.82 14.59 9.80
N VAL A 59 7.23 15.79 9.75
CA VAL A 59 6.95 16.57 10.97
C VAL A 59 5.97 15.82 11.88
N GLN A 60 4.84 15.35 11.34
CA GLN A 60 3.83 14.63 12.12
C GLN A 60 4.28 13.25 12.61
N LEU A 61 5.20 12.60 11.89
CA LEU A 61 5.80 11.34 12.31
C LEU A 61 6.70 11.53 13.55
N ASN A 62 7.47 12.61 13.59
CA ASN A 62 8.30 12.93 14.76
C ASN A 62 7.46 13.16 16.03
N GLU A 63 6.22 13.58 15.88
CA GLU A 63 5.25 13.76 16.97
C GLU A 63 4.62 12.44 17.43
N GLN A 64 4.84 11.33 16.70
CA GLN A 64 4.25 10.02 16.92
C GLN A 64 5.33 8.92 17.02
N PRO A 65 6.18 8.94 18.06
CA PRO A 65 7.36 8.06 18.19
C PRO A 65 7.03 6.57 18.42
N HIS A 66 5.75 6.25 18.62
CA HIS A 66 5.27 4.87 18.79
C HIS A 66 5.01 4.16 17.45
N TRP A 67 5.17 4.86 16.33
CA TRP A 67 5.16 4.27 15.01
C TRP A 67 6.47 3.55 14.73
N ASP A 68 6.39 2.25 14.46
CA ASP A 68 7.52 1.39 14.14
C ASP A 68 7.62 1.21 12.62
N TYR A 69 8.54 1.98 12.01
CA TYR A 69 8.83 1.86 10.59
C TYR A 69 9.42 0.49 10.23
N GLU A 70 10.25 -0.09 11.09
CA GLU A 70 10.93 -1.37 10.80
C GLU A 70 9.94 -2.51 10.67
N TRP A 71 8.87 -2.50 11.47
CA TRP A 71 7.77 -3.45 11.37
C TRP A 71 7.14 -3.49 9.97
N THR A 72 7.08 -2.36 9.26
CA THR A 72 6.47 -2.23 7.93
C THR A 72 7.26 -2.91 6.80
N LYS A 73 8.53 -3.27 7.03
CA LYS A 73 9.37 -3.91 6.02
C LYS A 73 8.90 -5.31 5.67
N GLU A 74 8.34 -6.01 6.64
CA GLU A 74 7.93 -7.41 6.51
C GLU A 74 6.42 -7.58 6.51
N ASN A 75 5.66 -6.60 7.02
CA ASN A 75 4.23 -6.74 7.28
C ASN A 75 3.39 -5.76 6.47
N PHE A 76 2.13 -6.14 6.23
CA PHE A 76 1.15 -5.26 5.60
C PHE A 76 0.60 -4.23 6.59
N VAL A 77 0.22 -3.07 6.08
CA VAL A 77 -0.50 -2.03 6.81
C VAL A 77 -1.80 -1.69 6.10
N TYR A 78 -2.85 -1.37 6.86
CA TYR A 78 -3.99 -0.66 6.34
C TYR A 78 -3.69 0.83 6.29
N GLN A 79 -4.09 1.49 5.20
CA GLN A 79 -4.11 2.94 5.07
C GLN A 79 -5.56 3.41 4.89
N ASP A 80 -6.17 3.78 6.00
CA ASP A 80 -7.52 4.33 6.06
C ASP A 80 -7.49 5.82 5.75
N THR A 81 -8.39 6.29 4.87
CA THR A 81 -8.46 7.71 4.55
C THR A 81 -9.85 8.32 4.67
N ILE A 82 -9.89 9.56 5.13
CA ILE A 82 -11.04 10.46 5.01
C ILE A 82 -10.62 11.62 4.12
N ILE A 83 -11.30 11.77 2.99
CA ILE A 83 -10.92 12.71 1.93
C ILE A 83 -11.89 13.89 1.93
N TYR A 84 -11.33 15.10 2.03
CA TYR A 84 -12.06 16.36 1.94
C TYR A 84 -11.74 17.01 0.60
N PHE A 85 -12.57 16.77 -0.41
CA PHE A 85 -12.37 17.35 -1.73
C PHE A 85 -12.86 18.79 -1.82
N ALA A 86 -12.18 19.61 -2.62
CA ALA A 86 -12.63 20.99 -2.87
C ALA A 86 -13.99 21.06 -3.61
N ARG A 87 -14.30 20.04 -4.43
CA ARG A 87 -15.50 19.99 -5.28
C ARG A 87 -15.93 18.56 -5.58
N ARG A 88 -17.19 18.40 -6.01
CA ARG A 88 -17.73 17.13 -6.54
C ARG A 88 -17.09 16.73 -7.87
N GLY A 89 -17.17 15.45 -8.20
CA GLY A 89 -16.63 14.88 -9.44
C GLY A 89 -15.13 14.56 -9.41
N SER A 90 -14.49 14.65 -8.25
CA SER A 90 -13.16 14.09 -8.02
C SER A 90 -13.26 12.58 -7.78
N ASP A 91 -12.31 11.84 -8.33
CA ASP A 91 -12.15 10.39 -8.14
C ASP A 91 -11.04 10.15 -7.12
N ASP A 92 -11.37 9.45 -6.03
CA ASP A 92 -10.47 9.14 -4.93
C ASP A 92 -9.37 8.14 -5.31
N ASN A 93 -9.64 7.21 -6.22
CA ASN A 93 -8.61 6.26 -6.63
C ASN A 93 -7.41 6.97 -7.28
N ASN A 94 -7.66 8.10 -7.94
CA ASN A 94 -6.61 8.89 -8.59
C ASN A 94 -5.64 9.59 -7.64
N ILE A 95 -5.98 9.76 -6.36
CA ILE A 95 -5.10 10.48 -5.42
C ILE A 95 -4.08 9.55 -4.75
N TYR A 96 -4.41 8.25 -4.62
CA TYR A 96 -3.54 7.29 -3.92
C TYR A 96 -2.19 7.08 -4.59
N LYS A 97 -2.11 7.20 -5.92
CA LYS A 97 -0.84 7.03 -6.62
C LYS A 97 0.23 8.02 -6.17
N LEU A 98 -0.12 9.30 -6.04
CA LEU A 98 0.82 10.29 -5.54
C LEU A 98 0.95 10.23 -4.02
N LEU A 99 -0.15 9.96 -3.30
CA LEU A 99 -0.11 9.83 -1.84
C LEU A 99 0.90 8.76 -1.42
N ASN A 100 0.76 7.56 -1.99
CA ASN A 100 1.59 6.43 -1.59
C ASN A 100 3.05 6.62 -1.99
N ASP A 101 3.30 7.12 -3.21
CA ASP A 101 4.64 7.51 -3.71
C ASP A 101 5.28 8.65 -2.88
N SER A 102 4.47 9.45 -2.19
CA SER A 102 4.97 10.48 -1.28
C SER A 102 5.30 9.94 0.11
N LEU A 103 4.60 8.91 0.58
CA LEU A 103 4.72 8.37 1.93
C LEU A 103 5.73 7.21 2.03
N GLU A 104 6.01 6.53 0.91
CA GLU A 104 7.03 5.47 0.81
C GLU A 104 8.43 5.99 1.22
N GLY A 105 9.13 5.20 2.04
CA GLY A 105 10.42 5.58 2.64
C GLY A 105 10.32 6.62 3.76
N ILE A 106 9.11 6.98 4.18
CA ILE A 106 8.87 7.88 5.32
C ILE A 106 8.01 7.16 6.36
N THR A 107 6.84 6.68 5.97
CA THR A 107 5.88 6.05 6.90
C THR A 107 5.91 4.53 6.81
N TYR A 108 6.22 3.99 5.65
CA TYR A 108 6.38 2.56 5.43
C TYR A 108 7.46 2.34 4.37
N ASP A 109 8.02 1.13 4.34
CA ASP A 109 9.16 0.83 3.47
C ASP A 109 8.81 0.71 1.99
N ASN A 110 7.70 0.05 1.68
CA ASN A 110 7.29 -0.23 0.31
C ASN A 110 5.77 -0.17 0.18
N ASP A 111 5.28 0.54 -0.84
CA ASP A 111 3.85 0.74 -1.04
C ASP A 111 3.08 -0.54 -1.42
N SER A 112 3.75 -1.59 -1.91
CA SER A 112 3.16 -2.91 -2.18
C SER A 112 2.60 -3.61 -0.94
N ARG A 113 3.00 -3.15 0.26
CA ARG A 113 2.49 -3.64 1.54
C ARG A 113 1.38 -2.78 2.12
N VAL A 114 0.87 -1.80 1.36
CA VAL A 114 -0.14 -0.86 1.83
C VAL A 114 -1.50 -1.20 1.24
N LEU A 115 -2.44 -1.51 2.13
CA LEU A 115 -3.84 -1.79 1.80
C LEU A 115 -4.66 -0.52 1.98
N VAL A 116 -4.83 0.22 0.87
CA VAL A 116 -5.56 1.50 0.87
C VAL A 116 -7.08 1.29 1.00
N ARG A 117 -7.72 2.09 1.85
CA ARG A 117 -9.17 2.03 2.09
C ARG A 117 -9.75 3.43 2.26
N THR A 118 -10.63 3.84 1.35
CA THR A 118 -11.39 5.07 1.50
C THR A 118 -12.52 4.85 2.50
N GLN A 119 -12.41 5.44 3.69
CA GLN A 119 -13.43 5.33 4.74
C GLN A 119 -14.57 6.33 4.52
N ARG A 120 -14.24 7.53 4.02
CA ARG A 120 -15.23 8.58 3.81
C ARG A 120 -14.76 9.61 2.79
N ILE A 121 -15.69 10.11 1.99
CA ILE A 121 -15.49 11.26 1.10
C ILE A 121 -16.46 12.36 1.50
N VAL A 122 -15.93 13.56 1.73
CA VAL A 122 -16.67 14.78 2.03
C VAL A 122 -16.12 15.94 1.21
N TYR A 123 -16.79 17.09 1.25
CA TYR A 123 -16.44 18.25 0.45
C TYR A 123 -16.19 19.49 1.31
N ASP A 124 -15.01 20.09 1.14
CA ASP A 124 -14.57 21.29 1.83
C ASP A 124 -13.79 22.15 0.83
N SER A 125 -14.46 23.13 0.24
CA SER A 125 -13.87 24.03 -0.76
C SER A 125 -12.84 24.99 -0.17
N GLN A 126 -12.90 25.25 1.14
CA GLN A 126 -12.04 26.22 1.82
C GLN A 126 -10.76 25.55 2.33
N ASN A 127 -10.86 24.29 2.76
CA ASN A 127 -9.73 23.54 3.30
C ASN A 127 -9.69 22.08 2.80
N PRO A 128 -9.41 21.85 1.51
CA PRO A 128 -9.27 20.51 0.97
C PRO A 128 -8.04 19.82 1.56
N ARG A 129 -8.26 18.63 2.13
CA ARG A 129 -7.23 17.84 2.81
C ARG A 129 -7.55 16.35 2.77
N ILE A 130 -6.61 15.54 3.20
CA ILE A 130 -6.82 14.13 3.48
C ILE A 130 -6.33 13.82 4.89
N GLU A 131 -7.17 13.13 5.65
CA GLU A 131 -6.83 12.51 6.93
C GLU A 131 -6.46 11.07 6.62
N VAL A 132 -5.29 10.63 7.06
CA VAL A 132 -4.73 9.29 6.80
C VAL A 132 -4.44 8.63 8.14
N SER A 133 -4.96 7.44 8.37
CA SER A 133 -4.59 6.55 9.47
C SER A 133 -3.89 5.32 8.90
N ILE A 134 -2.68 5.04 9.37
CA ILE A 134 -1.91 3.85 9.00
C ILE A 134 -1.80 2.94 10.23
N LYS A 135 -2.18 1.67 10.08
CA LYS A 135 -2.12 0.69 11.16
C LYS A 135 -1.77 -0.71 10.66
N PRO A 136 -1.16 -1.56 11.51
CA PRO A 136 -0.98 -2.97 11.22
C PRO A 136 -2.25 -3.66 10.74
N VAL A 137 -2.09 -4.61 9.83
CA VAL A 137 -3.14 -5.59 9.55
C VAL A 137 -3.24 -6.60 10.70
N GLU A 138 -4.39 -7.24 10.82
CA GLU A 138 -4.59 -8.33 11.77
C GLU A 138 -4.26 -9.70 11.16
N PHE A 139 -4.48 -9.85 9.85
CA PHE A 139 -4.26 -11.12 9.15
C PHE A 139 -2.77 -11.49 9.04
N ILE A 140 -2.50 -12.79 9.03
CA ILE A 140 -1.16 -13.35 8.84
C ILE A 140 -1.25 -14.34 7.68
N GLY A 141 -0.67 -13.97 6.54
CA GLY A 141 -0.78 -14.78 5.32
C GLY A 141 -2.24 -14.98 4.91
N ILE A 142 -2.72 -16.22 4.94
CA ILE A 142 -4.12 -16.56 4.65
C ILE A 142 -5.03 -16.57 5.90
N PHE A 143 -4.47 -16.43 7.09
CA PHE A 143 -5.19 -16.53 8.36
C PHE A 143 -5.73 -15.16 8.77
N GLU A 144 -6.98 -15.10 9.23
CA GLU A 144 -7.66 -13.84 9.58
C GLU A 144 -6.95 -13.07 10.70
N ASN A 145 -6.35 -13.80 11.64
CA ASN A 145 -5.60 -13.25 12.76
C ASN A 145 -4.65 -14.29 13.39
N ALA A 146 -3.90 -13.87 14.40
CA ALA A 146 -2.98 -14.74 15.14
C ALA A 146 -3.67 -15.96 15.77
N GLU A 147 -4.88 -15.81 16.31
CA GLU A 147 -5.62 -16.91 16.94
C GLU A 147 -5.95 -18.02 15.92
N THR A 148 -6.42 -17.64 14.72
CA THR A 148 -6.70 -18.61 13.65
C THR A 148 -5.44 -19.32 13.15
N LEU A 149 -4.30 -18.62 13.10
CA LEU A 149 -3.00 -19.23 12.78
C LEU A 149 -2.57 -20.21 13.87
N GLU A 150 -2.64 -19.82 15.14
CA GLU A 150 -2.24 -20.67 16.28
C GLU A 150 -3.08 -21.95 16.33
N GLY A 151 -4.40 -21.85 16.13
CA GLY A 151 -5.28 -23.01 16.03
C GLY A 151 -4.86 -23.97 14.91
N PHE A 152 -4.63 -23.42 13.71
CA PHE A 152 -4.18 -24.22 12.56
C PHE A 152 -2.80 -24.85 12.77
N GLN A 153 -1.88 -24.14 13.44
CA GLN A 153 -0.56 -24.67 13.80
C GLN A 153 -0.64 -25.82 14.79
N LYS A 154 -1.52 -25.71 15.80
CA LYS A 154 -1.75 -26.76 16.78
C LYS A 154 -2.27 -28.04 16.13
N ASP A 155 -3.22 -27.92 15.20
CA ASP A 155 -3.69 -29.06 14.41
C ASP A 155 -2.55 -29.66 13.57
N CYS A 156 -1.70 -28.81 12.99
CA CYS A 156 -0.53 -29.26 12.24
C CYS A 156 0.42 -30.13 13.08
N GLU A 157 0.56 -29.90 14.38
CA GLU A 157 1.46 -30.69 15.25
C GLU A 157 1.11 -32.18 15.27
N GLY A 158 -0.17 -32.52 15.15
CA GLY A 158 -0.66 -33.90 15.03
C GLY A 158 -0.47 -34.53 13.66
N CYS A 159 -0.06 -33.76 12.64
CA CYS A 159 0.04 -34.22 11.27
C CYS A 159 1.38 -34.90 10.95
N SER A 160 1.36 -36.06 10.30
CA SER A 160 2.52 -36.81 9.80
C SER A 160 3.41 -36.03 8.80
N LYS A 161 2.86 -34.99 8.16
CA LYS A 161 3.59 -34.08 7.28
C LYS A 161 4.32 -32.97 8.05
N TYR A 162 3.98 -32.73 9.31
CA TYR A 162 4.61 -31.72 10.16
C TYR A 162 5.86 -32.31 10.83
N ARG A 163 7.02 -31.92 10.31
CA ARG A 163 8.33 -32.44 10.72
C ARG A 163 9.24 -31.30 11.11
N LYS A 164 9.93 -31.45 12.25
CA LYS A 164 10.88 -30.45 12.78
C LYS A 164 10.26 -29.04 12.87
N GLY A 165 9.03 -28.95 13.37
CA GLY A 165 8.33 -27.66 13.53
C GLY A 165 7.86 -27.04 12.21
N SER A 166 7.75 -27.79 11.11
CA SER A 166 7.31 -27.21 9.84
C SER A 166 6.61 -28.18 8.90
N CYS A 167 5.75 -27.62 8.04
CA CYS A 167 5.13 -28.26 6.88
C CYS A 167 5.18 -27.27 5.71
N SER A 168 5.38 -27.72 4.47
CA SER A 168 5.39 -26.83 3.30
C SER A 168 4.06 -26.09 3.14
N ILE A 169 2.93 -26.77 3.35
CA ILE A 169 1.59 -26.17 3.29
C ILE A 169 1.46 -25.05 4.33
N LEU A 170 1.92 -25.27 5.56
CA LEU A 170 1.89 -24.25 6.62
C LEU A 170 2.77 -23.04 6.27
N LYS A 171 4.00 -23.28 5.76
CA LYS A 171 4.91 -22.19 5.35
C LYS A 171 4.30 -21.33 4.25
N ASP A 172 3.73 -21.97 3.23
CA ASP A 172 3.09 -21.29 2.11
C ASP A 172 1.86 -20.50 2.59
N SER A 173 1.09 -21.07 3.52
CA SER A 173 -0.09 -20.42 4.11
C SER A 173 0.27 -19.16 4.92
N ILE A 174 1.32 -19.23 5.74
CA ILE A 174 1.85 -18.07 6.49
C ILE A 174 2.38 -16.99 5.53
N ALA A 175 2.97 -17.39 4.40
CA ALA A 175 3.41 -16.48 3.35
C ALA A 175 2.26 -15.89 2.51
N GLY A 176 1.00 -16.25 2.78
CA GLY A 176 -0.17 -15.76 2.05
C GLY A 176 -0.48 -16.50 0.75
N THR A 177 0.15 -17.65 0.50
CA THR A 177 -0.12 -18.47 -0.69
C THR A 177 -1.30 -19.39 -0.43
N VAL A 178 -2.37 -19.21 -1.21
CA VAL A 178 -3.52 -20.13 -1.19
C VAL A 178 -3.15 -21.42 -1.93
N ARG A 179 -3.22 -22.54 -1.22
CA ARG A 179 -3.06 -23.87 -1.80
C ARG A 179 -4.39 -24.60 -1.88
N GLU A 180 -4.52 -25.48 -2.88
CA GLU A 180 -5.72 -26.32 -3.05
C GLU A 180 -6.04 -27.13 -1.78
N GLU A 181 -5.02 -27.59 -1.06
CA GLU A 181 -5.19 -28.38 0.15
C GLU A 181 -5.82 -27.61 1.32
N ILE A 182 -5.87 -26.28 1.30
CA ILE A 182 -6.46 -25.45 2.37
C ILE A 182 -7.97 -25.22 2.17
N GLY A 183 -8.45 -25.35 0.93
CA GLY A 183 -9.82 -24.98 0.58
C GLY A 183 -10.02 -23.46 0.56
N SER A 184 -10.55 -22.89 1.65
CA SER A 184 -10.98 -21.48 1.73
C SER A 184 -10.18 -20.69 2.77
N ILE A 185 -9.81 -19.45 2.46
CA ILE A 185 -9.14 -18.55 3.41
C ILE A 185 -10.06 -18.09 4.55
N HIS A 186 -11.38 -18.15 4.37
CA HIS A 186 -12.35 -17.78 5.40
C HIS A 186 -12.59 -18.89 6.43
N ASN A 187 -12.19 -20.12 6.12
CA ASN A 187 -12.24 -21.27 7.02
C ASN A 187 -11.15 -22.27 6.61
N PRO A 188 -9.87 -21.95 6.88
CA PRO A 188 -8.74 -22.71 6.36
C PRO A 188 -8.66 -24.09 7.02
N ILE A 189 -8.82 -25.16 6.22
CA ILE A 189 -8.73 -26.55 6.69
C ILE A 189 -7.78 -27.31 5.78
N CYS A 190 -6.78 -27.99 6.35
CA CYS A 190 -5.85 -28.79 5.58
C CYS A 190 -6.47 -30.16 5.21
N THR A 191 -7.01 -30.30 4.01
CA THR A 191 -7.55 -31.57 3.48
C THR A 191 -6.49 -32.67 3.35
N ALA A 192 -5.22 -32.28 3.33
CA ALA A 192 -4.09 -33.20 3.24
C ALA A 192 -3.52 -33.60 4.61
N TYR A 193 -4.21 -33.26 5.70
CA TYR A 193 -3.91 -33.71 7.06
C TYR A 193 -3.93 -35.24 7.15
N LYS A 194 -2.95 -35.79 7.85
CA LYS A 194 -2.84 -37.23 8.13
C LYS A 194 -2.27 -37.39 9.52
N GLU A 195 -3.03 -37.96 10.45
CA GLU A 195 -2.60 -38.16 11.84
C GLU A 195 -1.26 -38.92 11.93
N LYS A 196 -0.41 -38.51 12.89
CA LYS A 196 0.82 -39.24 13.21
C LYS A 196 0.46 -40.60 13.79
N LYS A 197 1.17 -41.63 13.32
CA LYS A 197 1.16 -42.95 13.96
C LYS A 197 2.07 -42.96 15.17
#